data_AF-A0A6P8Z5M0-F1
#
_entry.id   AF-A0A6P8Z5M0-F1
#
_cell.length_a   1.000
_cell.length_b   1.000
_cell.length_c   1.000
_cell.angle_alpha   90.00
_cell.angle_beta   90.00
_cell.angle_gamma   90.00
#
_symmetry.space_group_name_H-M   'P 1'
#
loop_
_entity.id
_entity.type
_entity.pdbx_description
1 polymer ?
#
loop_
_entity_poly.entity_id
_entity_poly.type
_entity_poly.pdbx_seq_one_letter_code
_entity_poly.pdbx_strand_id
1 'polypeptide(L)'
;MHCLEVMQDGADYGDDASADYGDDAIASPDSDAAGSHAAGDGGGVNTVVQRRRRLAANARERRRMLNLNTAFDRLRTHLPSLGSDRQLSKYETLQMAQTYITALVDLLD
;
A
#
# COMPACT_ATOMS: atom_id res chain seq x y z
N MET A 1 -21.99 -9.09 33.27
CA MET A 1 -22.96 -8.67 32.24
C MET A 1 -22.21 -7.78 31.29
N HIS A 2 -21.75 -8.35 30.17
CA HIS A 2 -22.14 -7.91 28.81
C HIS A 2 -21.92 -6.39 28.63
N CYS A 3 -20.95 -5.95 27.85
CA CYS A 3 -20.87 -6.20 26.41
C CYS A 3 -19.45 -6.48 25.93
N LEU A 4 -19.20 -7.74 25.60
CA LEU A 4 -18.32 -8.11 24.50
C LEU A 4 -18.99 -7.65 23.20
N GLU A 5 -18.55 -6.53 22.63
CA GLU A 5 -18.63 -6.33 21.19
C GLU A 5 -17.21 -6.43 20.64
N VAL A 6 -16.75 -7.68 20.58
CA VAL A 6 -15.72 -8.07 19.63
C VAL A 6 -16.41 -8.03 18.27
N MET A 7 -16.46 -6.84 17.68
CA MET A 7 -16.91 -6.68 16.31
C MET A 7 -15.93 -7.47 15.45
N GLN A 8 -16.48 -8.54 14.88
CA GLN A 8 -15.77 -9.57 14.14
C GLN A 8 -14.81 -8.93 13.14
N ASP A 9 -13.55 -9.36 13.23
CA ASP A 9 -12.56 -9.26 12.16
C ASP A 9 -13.07 -10.01 10.91
N GLY A 10 -14.05 -9.43 10.24
CA GLY A 10 -14.44 -9.76 8.88
C GLY A 10 -13.56 -8.97 7.93
N ALA A 11 -12.25 -9.20 7.95
CA ALA A 11 -11.46 -8.92 6.77
C ALA A 11 -11.88 -9.99 5.75
N ASP A 12 -12.88 -9.63 4.97
CA ASP A 12 -13.29 -10.26 3.73
C ASP A 12 -12.08 -10.33 2.79
N TYR A 13 -11.23 -11.32 3.03
CA TYR A 13 -10.16 -11.76 2.12
C TYR A 13 -10.77 -12.70 1.08
N GLY A 14 -11.90 -12.29 0.51
CA GLY A 14 -12.54 -12.91 -0.63
C GLY A 14 -11.96 -12.33 -1.91
N ASP A 15 -11.21 -13.16 -2.61
CA ASP A 15 -11.26 -13.29 -4.06
C ASP A 15 -11.63 -12.03 -4.89
N ASP A 16 -10.62 -11.26 -5.29
CA ASP A 16 -10.70 -10.47 -6.52
C ASP A 16 -9.48 -10.80 -7.38
N ALA A 17 -9.37 -12.09 -7.68
CA ALA A 17 -8.61 -12.60 -8.80
C ALA A 17 -9.37 -12.32 -10.11
N SER A 18 -9.68 -11.05 -10.39
CA SER A 18 -10.05 -10.62 -11.74
C SER A 18 -9.40 -9.28 -12.04
N ALA A 19 -8.09 -9.32 -12.33
CA ALA A 19 -7.49 -8.26 -13.12
C ALA A 19 -7.94 -8.45 -14.58
N ASP A 20 -9.24 -8.26 -14.84
CA ASP A 20 -9.73 -7.87 -16.16
C ASP A 20 -9.19 -6.45 -16.39
N TYR A 21 -7.98 -6.37 -16.92
CA TYR A 21 -7.54 -5.17 -17.59
C TYR A 21 -8.34 -5.10 -18.88
N GLY A 22 -9.58 -4.61 -18.77
CA GLY A 22 -10.42 -4.26 -19.89
C GLY A 22 -9.61 -3.47 -20.91
N ASP A 23 -9.85 -3.82 -22.17
CA ASP A 23 -9.27 -3.25 -23.38
C ASP A 23 -9.70 -1.79 -23.62
N ASP A 24 -9.63 -0.93 -22.59
CA ASP A 24 -10.12 0.44 -22.68
C ASP A 24 -9.10 1.45 -22.13
N ALA A 25 -8.90 2.50 -22.94
CA ALA A 25 -8.02 3.65 -22.74
C ALA A 25 -6.51 3.40 -22.92
N ILE A 26 -6.12 3.11 -24.17
CA ILE A 26 -5.03 3.92 -24.76
C ILE A 26 -5.49 5.37 -24.69
N ALA A 27 -5.02 6.12 -23.68
CA ALA A 27 -5.21 7.55 -23.63
C ALA A 27 -4.76 8.14 -24.98
N SER A 28 -5.71 8.67 -25.75
CA SER A 28 -5.41 9.56 -26.86
C SER A 28 -4.53 10.68 -26.32
N PRO A 29 -3.32 10.90 -26.87
CA PRO A 29 -2.56 12.08 -26.52
C PRO A 29 -3.18 13.23 -27.29
N ASP A 30 -4.04 14.01 -26.64
CA ASP A 30 -4.40 15.31 -27.18
C ASP A 30 -3.13 16.14 -27.34
N SER A 31 -3.01 16.66 -28.56
CA SER A 31 -1.99 17.53 -29.11
C SER A 31 -1.78 18.79 -28.28
N ASP A 32 -0.52 19.13 -27.98
CA ASP A 32 0.10 20.42 -28.34
C ASP A 32 1.50 20.57 -27.69
N ALA A 33 2.55 20.20 -28.44
CA ALA A 33 3.87 20.81 -28.33
C ALA A 33 4.74 20.39 -29.53
N ALA A 34 5.12 21.39 -30.33
CA ALA A 34 5.97 21.27 -31.50
C ALA A 34 7.33 20.60 -31.19
N GLY A 35 7.78 19.73 -32.09
CA GLY A 35 9.11 19.12 -32.03
C GLY A 35 9.29 17.99 -33.04
N SER A 36 9.79 18.34 -34.22
CA SER A 36 10.15 17.47 -35.34
C SER A 36 11.15 16.37 -34.98
N HIS A 37 10.86 15.13 -35.40
CA HIS A 37 11.67 14.29 -36.32
C HIS A 37 11.16 12.84 -36.26
N ALA A 38 10.32 12.49 -37.24
CA ALA A 38 9.87 11.13 -37.48
C ALA A 38 10.87 10.40 -38.39
N ALA A 39 11.58 9.42 -37.86
CA ALA A 39 12.17 8.31 -38.61
C ALA A 39 12.49 7.15 -37.63
N GLY A 40 11.68 6.10 -37.65
CA GLY A 40 11.89 4.92 -36.78
C GLY A 40 10.63 4.08 -36.55
N ASP A 41 9.93 3.73 -37.63
CA ASP A 41 8.89 2.71 -37.64
C ASP A 41 9.53 1.34 -37.32
N GLY A 42 9.09 0.70 -36.23
CA GLY A 42 9.58 -0.62 -35.80
C GLY A 42 9.77 -0.84 -34.30
N GLY A 43 9.76 0.20 -33.45
CA GLY A 43 10.04 0.09 -32.00
C GLY A 43 8.86 0.27 -31.04
N GLY A 44 7.71 0.78 -31.52
CA GLY A 44 6.63 1.33 -30.67
C GLY A 44 5.91 0.29 -29.79
N VAL A 45 5.59 -0.88 -30.33
CA VAL A 45 4.78 -1.90 -29.63
C VAL A 45 5.51 -2.46 -28.39
N ASN A 46 6.82 -2.68 -28.51
CA ASN A 46 7.64 -3.17 -27.39
C ASN A 46 7.64 -2.15 -26.23
N THR A 47 7.71 -0.86 -26.54
CA THR A 47 7.70 0.22 -25.51
C THR A 47 6.35 0.37 -24.82
N VAL A 48 5.23 0.18 -25.52
CA VAL A 48 3.88 0.23 -24.94
C VAL A 48 3.63 -0.96 -24.02
N VAL A 49 3.99 -2.18 -24.46
CA VAL A 49 3.89 -3.39 -23.63
C VAL A 49 4.79 -3.29 -22.40
N GLN A 50 6.03 -2.82 -22.56
CA GLN A 50 6.94 -2.58 -21.44
C GLN A 50 6.39 -1.53 -20.46
N ARG A 51 5.79 -0.44 -20.97
CA ARG A 51 5.14 0.58 -20.13
C ARG A 51 3.97 -0.02 -19.34
N ARG A 52 3.10 -0.80 -19.98
CA ARG A 52 1.97 -1.48 -19.32
C ARG A 52 2.46 -2.43 -18.22
N ARG A 53 3.48 -3.24 -18.49
CA ARG A 53 4.10 -4.14 -17.50
C ARG A 53 4.66 -3.38 -16.30
N ARG A 54 5.34 -2.26 -16.54
CA ARG A 54 5.87 -1.39 -15.47
C ARG A 54 4.76 -0.79 -14.62
N LEU A 55 3.67 -0.31 -15.23
CA LEU A 55 2.51 0.22 -14.51
C LEU A 55 1.86 -0.86 -13.64
N ALA A 56 1.65 -2.07 -14.18
CA ALA A 56 1.13 -3.20 -13.42
C ALA A 56 2.04 -3.58 -12.24
N ALA A 57 3.36 -3.59 -12.45
CA ALA A 57 4.34 -3.82 -11.37
C ALA A 57 4.25 -2.74 -10.27
N ASN A 58 4.20 -1.47 -10.64
CA ASN A 58 4.05 -0.37 -9.68
C ASN A 58 2.73 -0.44 -8.90
N ALA A 59 1.63 -0.87 -9.55
CA ALA A 59 0.35 -1.07 -8.88
C ALA A 59 0.43 -2.18 -7.83
N ARG A 60 1.10 -3.30 -8.15
CA ARG A 60 1.33 -4.39 -7.19
C ARG A 60 2.20 -3.94 -6.01
N GLU A 61 3.27 -3.19 -6.26
CA GLU A 61 4.12 -2.70 -5.17
C GLU A 61 3.37 -1.71 -4.27
N ARG A 62 2.52 -0.85 -4.85
CA ARG A 62 1.65 0.02 -4.05
C ARG A 62 0.73 -0.80 -3.13
N ARG A 63 0.08 -1.85 -3.64
CA ARG A 63 -0.76 -2.74 -2.80
C ARG A 63 0.05 -3.42 -1.71
N ARG A 64 1.23 -3.95 -2.03
CA ARG A 64 2.14 -4.53 -1.03
C ARG A 64 2.50 -3.53 0.07
N MET A 65 2.81 -2.29 -0.32
CA MET A 65 3.19 -1.22 0.59
C MET A 65 2.00 -0.74 1.45
N LEU A 66 0.78 -0.70 0.88
CA LEU A 66 -0.45 -0.42 1.63
C LEU A 66 -0.67 -1.45 2.72
N ASN A 67 -0.59 -2.75 2.41
CA ASN A 67 -0.74 -3.83 3.39
C ASN A 67 0.26 -3.71 4.54
N LEU A 68 1.52 -3.34 4.22
CA LEU A 68 2.55 -3.10 5.23
C LEU A 68 2.17 -1.90 6.13
N ASN A 69 1.71 -0.80 5.54
CA ASN A 69 1.31 0.38 6.32
C ASN A 69 0.11 0.06 7.23
N THR A 70 -0.88 -0.70 6.76
CA THR A 70 -2.00 -1.19 7.59
C THR A 70 -1.51 -2.01 8.78
N ALA A 71 -0.48 -2.84 8.61
CA ALA A 71 0.12 -3.57 9.73
C ALA A 71 0.78 -2.64 10.76
N PHE A 72 1.42 -1.55 10.31
CA PHE A 72 1.94 -0.53 11.23
C PHE A 72 0.82 0.21 11.97
N ASP A 73 -0.29 0.51 11.30
CA ASP A 73 -1.45 1.14 11.94
C ASP A 73 -2.04 0.23 13.03
N ARG A 74 -2.19 -1.07 12.75
CA ARG A 74 -2.58 -2.07 13.74
C ARG A 74 -1.60 -2.16 14.89
N LEU A 75 -0.29 -2.13 14.62
CA LEU A 75 0.70 -2.12 15.70
C LEU A 75 0.52 -0.90 16.62
N ARG A 76 0.25 0.28 16.06
CA ARG A 76 0.05 1.51 16.84
C ARG A 76 -1.16 1.44 17.77
N THR A 77 -2.21 0.68 17.45
CA THR A 77 -3.36 0.51 18.35
C THR A 77 -3.04 -0.27 19.62
N HIS A 78 -1.95 -1.05 19.61
CA HIS A 78 -1.48 -1.79 20.78
C HIS A 78 -0.42 -1.05 21.58
N LEU A 79 0.06 0.10 21.08
CA LEU A 79 1.05 0.91 21.78
C LEU A 79 0.36 1.87 22.77
N PRO A 80 1.01 2.17 23.91
CA PRO A 80 0.49 3.14 24.85
C PRO A 80 0.33 4.51 24.17
N SER A 81 -0.87 5.09 24.26
CA SER A 81 -1.17 6.39 23.67
C SER A 81 -0.43 7.50 24.41
N LEU A 82 0.36 8.29 23.66
CA LEU A 82 1.11 9.43 24.18
C LEU A 82 0.26 10.70 24.38
N GLY A 83 -1.07 10.60 24.28
CA GLY A 83 -1.99 11.74 24.45
C GLY A 83 -1.87 12.81 23.35
N SER A 84 -1.09 12.56 22.30
CA SER A 84 -0.94 13.44 21.15
C SER A 84 -1.72 12.91 19.96
N ASP A 85 -2.47 13.77 19.28
CA ASP A 85 -3.22 13.43 18.04
C ASP A 85 -2.30 13.13 16.83
N ARG A 86 -0.99 13.04 17.07
CA ARG A 86 0.03 12.76 16.06
C ARG A 86 0.33 11.26 16.00
N GLN A 87 0.29 10.73 14.78
CA GLN A 87 0.76 9.37 14.51
C GLN A 87 2.29 9.25 14.63
N LEU A 88 2.74 8.14 15.21
CA LEU A 88 4.15 7.78 15.31
C LEU A 88 4.75 7.45 13.94
N SER A 89 5.99 7.90 13.70
CA SER A 89 6.76 7.44 12.54
C SER A 89 7.03 5.93 12.62
N LYS A 90 7.48 5.32 11.51
CA LYS A 90 7.79 3.88 11.49
C LYS A 90 8.86 3.50 12.50
N TYR A 91 9.91 4.31 12.59
CA TYR A 91 11.00 4.08 13.54
C TYR A 91 10.50 4.22 14.98
N GLU A 92 9.79 5.30 15.32
CA GLU A 92 9.23 5.50 16.66
C GLU A 92 8.26 4.37 17.04
N THR A 93 7.45 3.89 16.10
CA THR A 93 6.51 2.76 16.31
C THR A 93 7.28 1.48 16.69
N LEU A 94 8.36 1.15 15.99
CA LEU A 94 9.16 -0.05 16.27
C LEU A 94 9.92 0.08 17.60
N GLN A 95 10.52 1.24 17.87
CA GLN A 95 11.24 1.49 19.11
C GLN A 95 10.31 1.37 20.32
N MET A 96 9.12 1.98 20.24
CA MET A 96 8.13 1.91 21.31
C MET A 96 7.58 0.51 21.53
N ALA A 97 7.35 -0.25 20.45
CA ALA A 97 6.93 -1.64 20.56
C ALA A 97 7.97 -2.48 21.35
N GLN A 98 9.26 -2.31 21.06
CA GLN A 98 10.33 -3.01 21.78
C GLN A 98 10.34 -2.61 23.25
N THR A 99 10.35 -1.31 23.57
CA THR A 99 10.32 -0.83 24.95
C THR A 99 9.08 -1.32 25.70
N TYR A 100 7.92 -1.35 25.05
CA TYR A 100 6.68 -1.77 25.67
C TYR A 100 6.67 -3.27 25.98
N ILE A 101 7.14 -4.11 25.06
CA ILE A 101 7.29 -5.55 25.32
C ILE A 101 8.21 -5.79 26.53
N THR A 102 9.37 -5.12 26.60
CA THR A 102 10.29 -5.25 27.74
C THR A 102 9.61 -4.83 29.05
N ALA A 103 8.94 -3.68 29.08
CA ALA A 103 8.25 -3.22 30.28
C ALA A 103 7.13 -4.17 30.75
N LEU A 104 6.43 -4.82 29.82
CA LEU A 104 5.43 -5.83 30.15
C LEU A 104 6.06 -7.12 30.69
N VAL A 105 7.21 -7.53 30.16
CA VAL A 105 7.96 -8.69 30.68
C VAL A 105 8.43 -8.41 32.12
N ASP A 106 9.06 -7.25 32.36
CA ASP A 106 9.55 -6.86 33.69
C ASP A 106 8.43 -6.77 34.74
N LEU A 107 7.18 -6.51 34.33
CA LEU A 107 6.02 -6.46 35.23
C LEU A 107 5.51 -7.84 35.64
N LEU A 108 5.81 -8.88 34.84
CA LEU A 108 5.34 -10.24 35.06
C LEU A 108 6.33 -11.10 35.87
N ASP A 109 7.57 -10.64 36.04
CA ASP A 109 8.59 -11.22 36.94
C ASP A 109 8.36 -10.80 38.40
#